data_AF-A0A7S2HNY1-F1
#
_entry.id   AF-A0A7S2HNY1-F1
#
_cell.length_a   1.000
_cell.length_b   1.000
_cell.length_c   1.000
_cell.angle_alpha   90.00
_cell.angle_beta   90.00
_cell.angle_gamma   90.00
#
_symmetry.space_group_name_H-M   'P 1'
#
loop_
_entity.id
_entity.type
_entity.pdbx_description
1 polymer ?
#
loop_
_entity_poly.entity_id
_entity_poly.type
_entity_poly.pdbx_seq_one_letter_code
_entity_poly.pdbx_strand_id
1 'polypeptide(L)'
;TFSFTAGSASAASADASATAAAATATDSGTAAATAAVFGEFASTLVKENVFLLDDALGRLADVKKREAEKADSAAWDALPKKVQTDRERHIDSIRRTAKSFLDLGKASLSALLLLCADRSAGLAFTDVPHRAHKIASMLLKFLRTLCGPECQALNVANREKLGWRPRKMLSDTTELLLSCVGLSAGFVSHLTAADTYELGPLC
;
A
#
# COMPACT_ATOMS: atom_id res chain seq x y z
N THR A 1 -59.28 -42.30 -0.59
CA THR A 1 -59.46 -43.24 -1.72
C THR A 1 -60.30 -42.57 -2.79
N PHE A 2 -59.63 -41.97 -3.76
CA PHE A 2 -60.22 -41.57 -5.04
C PHE A 2 -59.10 -41.68 -6.08
N SER A 3 -59.22 -42.68 -6.96
CA SER A 3 -58.42 -42.81 -8.16
C SER A 3 -59.07 -41.96 -9.26
N PHE A 4 -58.26 -41.30 -10.10
CA PHE A 4 -58.66 -41.00 -11.46
C PHE A 4 -57.47 -41.16 -12.42
N THR A 5 -57.84 -41.63 -13.60
CA THR A 5 -57.08 -42.27 -14.65
C THR A 5 -56.53 -41.30 -15.70
N ALA A 6 -55.38 -41.67 -16.27
CA ALA A 6 -54.93 -41.58 -17.66
C ALA A 6 -55.23 -40.32 -18.50
N GLY A 7 -54.16 -39.71 -19.04
CA GLY A 7 -54.20 -38.78 -20.17
C GLY A 7 -52.86 -38.79 -20.91
N SER A 8 -52.92 -39.06 -22.21
CA SER A 8 -51.89 -39.54 -23.13
C SER A 8 -50.92 -38.51 -23.72
N ALA A 9 -49.91 -39.05 -24.43
CA ALA A 9 -49.16 -38.47 -25.57
C ALA A 9 -47.98 -37.56 -25.19
N SER A 10 -46.88 -37.46 -25.95
CA SER A 10 -46.34 -38.15 -27.13
C SER A 10 -44.90 -37.63 -27.28
N ALA A 11 -44.01 -38.51 -27.75
CA ALA A 11 -42.73 -38.30 -28.42
C ALA A 11 -42.01 -36.93 -28.35
N ALA A 12 -40.74 -36.95 -27.90
CA ALA A 12 -39.59 -36.60 -28.76
C ALA A 12 -38.28 -36.77 -27.99
N SER A 13 -37.56 -37.84 -28.30
CA SER A 13 -36.11 -37.93 -28.12
C SER A 13 -35.42 -37.09 -29.20
N ALA A 14 -34.64 -36.08 -28.82
CA ALA A 14 -33.63 -35.48 -29.71
C ALA A 14 -32.56 -34.72 -28.91
N ASP A 15 -31.33 -35.20 -29.05
CA ASP A 15 -30.05 -34.48 -28.95
C ASP A 15 -29.72 -33.67 -27.69
N ALA A 16 -29.40 -34.40 -26.62
CA ALA A 16 -28.48 -33.95 -25.58
C ALA A 16 -27.03 -34.27 -25.99
N SER A 17 -26.48 -33.60 -27.02
CA SER A 17 -25.09 -33.83 -27.45
C SER A 17 -24.55 -32.78 -28.45
N ALA A 18 -24.65 -31.46 -28.18
CA ALA A 18 -23.97 -30.50 -29.07
C ALA A 18 -23.65 -29.10 -28.49
N THR A 19 -23.68 -28.86 -27.18
CA THR A 19 -23.43 -27.51 -26.62
C THR A 19 -22.43 -27.47 -25.46
N ALA A 20 -21.49 -28.41 -25.40
CA ALA A 20 -20.42 -28.43 -24.40
C ALA A 20 -19.00 -28.09 -24.93
N ALA A 21 -18.83 -27.80 -26.23
CA ALA A 21 -17.50 -27.71 -26.84
C ALA A 21 -17.01 -26.29 -27.19
N ALA A 22 -17.77 -25.23 -26.94
CA ALA A 22 -17.41 -23.87 -27.36
C ALA A 22 -17.06 -22.88 -26.22
N ALA A 23 -17.04 -23.33 -24.96
CA ALA A 23 -16.83 -22.44 -23.80
C ALA A 23 -15.38 -22.39 -23.27
N THR A 24 -14.45 -23.17 -23.80
CA THR A 24 -13.12 -23.36 -23.17
C THR A 24 -11.97 -22.60 -23.82
N ALA A 25 -12.21 -21.78 -24.85
CA ALA A 25 -11.14 -21.07 -25.57
C ALA A 25 -11.08 -19.55 -25.33
N THR A 26 -12.09 -18.94 -24.70
CA THR A 26 -12.17 -17.48 -24.51
C THR A 26 -11.79 -17.01 -23.09
N ASP A 27 -11.75 -17.93 -22.12
CA ASP A 27 -11.59 -17.59 -20.69
C ASP A 27 -10.15 -17.20 -20.30
N SER A 28 -9.14 -17.76 -20.98
CA SER A 28 -7.72 -17.50 -20.68
C SER A 28 -7.26 -16.07 -21.03
N GLY A 29 -7.85 -15.47 -22.07
CA GLY A 29 -7.54 -14.10 -22.49
C GLY A 29 -8.08 -13.04 -21.53
N THR A 30 -9.28 -13.25 -21.00
CA THR A 30 -9.89 -12.34 -20.02
C THR A 30 -9.23 -12.46 -18.65
N ALA A 31 -8.93 -13.69 -18.18
CA ALA A 31 -8.26 -13.91 -16.90
C ALA A 31 -6.86 -13.28 -16.85
N ALA A 32 -6.07 -13.42 -17.92
CA ALA A 32 -4.74 -12.79 -18.01
C ALA A 32 -4.82 -11.26 -18.05
N ALA A 33 -5.82 -10.70 -18.74
CA ALA A 33 -6.06 -9.26 -18.77
C ALA A 33 -6.48 -8.73 -17.38
N THR A 34 -7.33 -9.45 -16.65
CA THR A 34 -7.72 -9.11 -15.27
C THR A 34 -6.53 -9.16 -14.33
N ALA A 35 -5.66 -10.16 -14.45
CA ALA A 35 -4.43 -10.26 -13.65
C ALA A 35 -3.45 -9.11 -13.95
N ALA A 36 -3.36 -8.66 -15.20
CA ALA A 36 -2.54 -7.51 -15.59
C ALA A 36 -3.06 -6.20 -14.96
N VAL A 37 -4.36 -5.93 -15.09
CA VAL A 37 -5.01 -4.74 -14.48
C VAL A 37 -4.85 -4.75 -12.96
N PHE A 38 -5.03 -5.92 -12.34
CA PHE A 38 -4.83 -6.07 -10.90
C PHE A 38 -3.37 -5.83 -10.48
N GLY A 39 -2.40 -6.34 -11.26
CA GLY A 39 -0.99 -6.07 -11.03
C GLY A 39 -0.62 -4.59 -11.16
N GLU A 40 -1.25 -3.86 -12.09
CA GLU A 40 -1.10 -2.41 -12.22
C GLU A 40 -1.72 -1.64 -11.04
N PHE A 41 -2.87 -2.09 -10.54
CA PHE A 41 -3.46 -1.55 -9.31
C PHE A 41 -2.50 -1.69 -8.12
N ALA A 42 -1.94 -2.88 -7.89
CA ALA A 42 -0.96 -3.10 -6.83
C ALA A 42 0.31 -2.24 -7.02
N SER A 43 0.76 -2.08 -8.28
CA SER A 43 1.91 -1.21 -8.60
C SER A 43 1.64 0.26 -8.34
N THR A 44 0.41 0.71 -8.55
CA THR A 44 -0.03 2.08 -8.25
C THR A 44 -0.07 2.30 -6.75
N LEU A 45 -0.62 1.34 -6.02
CA LEU A 45 -0.66 1.35 -4.56
C LEU A 45 0.75 1.45 -3.96
N VAL A 46 1.72 0.70 -4.48
CA VAL A 46 3.14 0.79 -4.09
C VAL A 46 3.69 2.20 -4.29
N LYS A 47 3.47 2.80 -5.46
CA LYS A 47 3.91 4.18 -5.77
C LYS A 47 3.29 5.20 -4.82
N GLU A 48 1.99 5.09 -4.56
CA GLU A 48 1.29 5.97 -3.63
C GLU A 48 1.83 5.83 -2.21
N ASN A 49 2.13 4.60 -1.77
CA ASN A 49 2.67 4.35 -0.44
C ASN A 49 4.04 5.01 -0.25
N VAL A 50 4.90 4.97 -1.27
CA VAL A 50 6.18 5.70 -1.29
C VAL A 50 5.97 7.19 -1.05
N PHE A 51 5.06 7.80 -1.81
CA PHE A 51 4.75 9.22 -1.69
C PHE A 51 4.15 9.57 -0.31
N LEU A 52 3.21 8.75 0.17
CA LEU A 52 2.54 8.98 1.46
C LEU A 52 3.52 8.97 2.63
N LEU A 53 4.48 8.04 2.61
CA LEU A 53 5.49 7.97 3.66
C LEU A 53 6.39 9.22 3.67
N ASP A 54 6.91 9.59 2.50
CA ASP A 54 7.81 10.75 2.39
C ASP A 54 7.13 12.04 2.81
N ASP A 55 5.93 12.30 2.28
CA ASP A 55 5.22 13.54 2.56
C ASP A 55 4.74 13.59 4.02
N ALA A 56 4.36 12.45 4.60
CA ALA A 56 4.05 12.37 6.03
C ALA A 56 5.27 12.69 6.91
N LEU A 57 6.43 12.10 6.61
CA LEU A 57 7.67 12.34 7.34
C LEU A 57 8.15 13.78 7.21
N GLY A 58 8.11 14.34 6.00
CA GLY A 58 8.43 15.74 5.72
C GLY A 58 7.55 16.69 6.51
N ARG A 59 6.24 16.46 6.55
CA ARG A 59 5.30 17.25 7.36
C ARG A 59 5.54 17.11 8.86
N LEU A 60 5.87 15.92 9.34
CA LEU A 60 6.21 15.72 10.75
C LEU A 60 7.51 16.47 11.13
N ALA A 61 8.50 16.49 10.24
CA ALA A 61 9.73 17.24 10.45
C ALA A 61 9.44 18.75 10.49
N ASP A 62 8.55 19.21 9.61
CA ASP A 62 8.11 20.60 9.55
C ASP A 62 7.34 21.04 10.81
N VAL A 63 6.45 20.17 11.31
CA VAL A 63 5.77 20.35 12.60
C VAL A 63 6.78 20.44 13.73
N LYS A 64 7.74 19.51 13.81
CA LYS A 64 8.77 19.51 14.86
C LYS A 64 9.59 20.80 14.86
N LYS A 65 9.99 21.28 13.67
CA LYS A 65 10.72 22.54 13.53
C LYS A 65 9.92 23.72 14.06
N ARG A 66 8.65 23.84 13.66
CA ARG A 66 7.76 24.92 14.11
C ARG A 66 7.43 24.85 15.60
N GLU A 67 7.29 23.64 16.15
CA GLU A 67 7.10 23.44 17.60
C GLU A 67 8.34 23.85 18.38
N ALA A 68 9.55 23.60 17.87
CA ALA A 68 10.78 24.06 18.48
C ALA A 68 10.90 25.60 18.48
N GLU A 69 10.51 26.26 17.38
CA GLU A 69 10.43 27.73 17.31
C GLU A 69 9.44 28.31 18.33
N LYS A 70 8.37 27.58 18.66
CA LYS A 70 7.41 27.96 19.70
C LYS A 70 7.94 27.74 21.13
N ALA A 71 8.87 26.80 21.32
CA ALA A 71 9.44 26.51 22.63
C ALA A 71 10.30 27.67 23.18
N ASP A 72 10.78 28.57 22.32
CA ASP A 72 11.34 29.86 22.73
C ASP A 72 10.20 30.82 23.13
N SER A 73 9.76 30.71 24.38
CA SER A 73 8.63 31.49 24.92
C SER A 73 8.88 33.00 24.85
N ALA A 74 10.13 33.46 24.98
CA ALA A 74 10.45 34.88 24.93
C ALA A 74 10.22 35.47 23.53
N ALA A 75 10.69 34.77 22.48
CA ALA A 75 10.44 35.16 21.10
C ALA A 75 8.97 34.95 20.69
N TRP A 76 8.32 33.91 21.23
CA TRP A 76 6.92 33.62 20.94
C TRP A 76 5.96 34.65 21.54
N ASP A 77 6.15 35.00 22.81
CA ASP A 77 5.28 35.93 23.54
C ASP A 77 5.44 37.38 23.06
N ALA A 78 6.57 37.71 22.43
CA ALA A 78 6.78 38.99 21.76
C ALA A 78 5.95 39.16 20.47
N LEU A 79 5.45 38.07 19.88
CA LEU A 79 4.61 38.14 18.68
C LEU A 79 3.20 38.65 19.01
N PRO A 80 2.54 39.36 18.08
CA PRO A 80 1.13 39.70 18.23
C PRO A 80 0.26 38.44 18.37
N LYS A 81 -0.73 38.48 19.27
CA LYS A 81 -1.67 37.34 19.52
C LYS A 81 -2.30 36.76 18.25
N LYS A 82 -2.59 37.61 17.26
CA LYS A 82 -3.12 37.18 15.95
C LYS A 82 -2.13 36.28 15.22
N VAL A 83 -0.85 36.66 15.17
CA VAL A 83 0.22 35.90 14.50
C VAL A 83 0.47 34.58 15.22
N GLN A 84 0.44 34.57 16.56
CA GLN A 84 0.55 33.33 17.35
C GLN A 84 -0.59 32.35 16.99
N THR A 85 -1.83 32.84 16.98
CA THR A 85 -3.02 32.05 16.65
C THR A 85 -2.96 31.50 15.22
N ASP A 86 -2.55 32.31 14.25
CA ASP A 86 -2.43 31.90 12.85
C ASP A 86 -1.34 30.83 12.66
N ARG A 87 -0.20 30.97 13.35
CA ARG A 87 0.88 29.96 13.36
C ARG A 87 0.43 28.65 13.99
N GLU A 88 -0.30 28.71 15.11
CA GLU A 88 -0.87 27.51 15.75
C GLU A 88 -1.84 26.78 14.82
N ARG A 89 -2.77 27.51 14.20
CA ARG A 89 -3.70 26.96 13.21
C ARG A 89 -2.98 26.29 12.04
N HIS A 90 -1.87 26.89 11.58
CA HIS A 90 -1.06 26.32 10.51
C HIS A 90 -0.39 25.00 10.95
N ILE A 91 0.23 24.96 12.13
CA ILE A 91 0.82 23.74 12.70
C ILE A 91 -0.24 22.64 12.83
N ASP A 92 -1.43 22.97 13.35
CA ASP A 92 -2.54 22.03 13.48
C ASP A 92 -3.07 21.53 12.15
N SER A 93 -3.05 22.36 11.12
CA SER A 93 -3.36 21.95 9.74
C SER A 93 -2.36 20.91 9.24
N ILE A 94 -1.05 21.19 9.36
CA ILE A 94 0.01 20.28 8.92
C ILE A 94 -0.07 18.96 9.69
N ARG A 95 -0.29 18.99 11.01
CA ARG A 95 -0.46 17.78 11.83
C ARG A 95 -1.60 16.89 11.35
N ARG A 96 -2.77 17.49 11.04
CA ARG A 96 -3.94 16.75 10.56
C ARG A 96 -3.65 16.08 9.22
N THR A 97 -3.01 16.79 8.29
CA THR A 97 -2.62 16.21 7.00
C THR A 97 -1.59 15.09 7.16
N ALA A 98 -0.55 15.30 7.98
CA ALA A 98 0.45 14.28 8.27
C ALA A 98 -0.20 13.00 8.83
N LYS A 99 -1.10 13.14 9.81
CA LYS A 99 -1.85 12.01 10.37
C LYS A 99 -2.65 11.28 9.30
N SER A 100 -3.37 12.01 8.42
CA SER A 100 -4.15 11.39 7.35
C SER A 100 -3.28 10.57 6.38
N PHE A 101 -2.08 11.06 6.04
CA PHE A 101 -1.16 10.32 5.17
C PHE A 101 -0.54 9.11 5.86
N LEU A 102 -0.23 9.19 7.15
CA LEU A 102 0.20 8.03 7.93
C LEU A 102 -0.89 6.96 8.03
N ASP A 103 -2.13 7.35 8.31
CA ASP A 103 -3.25 6.43 8.40
C ASP A 103 -3.50 5.75 7.05
N LEU A 104 -3.44 6.50 5.95
CA LEU A 104 -3.58 5.97 4.60
C LEU A 104 -2.41 5.05 4.21
N GLY A 105 -1.16 5.45 4.47
CA GLY A 105 0.02 4.62 4.19
C GLY A 105 -0.02 3.29 4.95
N LYS A 106 -0.47 3.31 6.20
CA LYS A 106 -0.69 2.11 7.01
C LYS A 106 -1.80 1.21 6.42
N ALA A 107 -2.92 1.80 6.02
CA ALA A 107 -4.00 1.06 5.38
C ALA A 107 -3.53 0.43 4.05
N SER A 108 -2.74 1.16 3.26
CA SER A 108 -2.13 0.67 2.03
C SER A 108 -1.15 -0.47 2.26
N LEU A 109 -0.28 -0.40 3.28
CA LEU A 109 0.58 -1.53 3.65
C LEU A 109 -0.23 -2.76 4.08
N SER A 110 -1.28 -2.54 4.87
CA SER A 110 -2.18 -3.62 5.32
C SER A 110 -2.91 -4.26 4.13
N ALA A 111 -3.30 -3.47 3.13
CA ALA A 111 -3.88 -3.98 1.90
C ALA A 111 -2.86 -4.83 1.11
N LEU A 112 -1.61 -4.37 0.95
CA LEU A 112 -0.56 -5.16 0.29
C LEU A 112 -0.31 -6.50 0.99
N LEU A 113 -0.27 -6.51 2.32
CA LEU A 113 -0.16 -7.73 3.11
C LEU A 113 -1.34 -8.68 2.86
N LEU A 114 -2.56 -8.14 2.86
CA LEU A 114 -3.76 -8.92 2.53
C LEU A 114 -3.69 -9.51 1.12
N LEU A 115 -3.19 -8.75 0.14
CA LEU A 115 -3.03 -9.25 -1.22
C LEU A 115 -1.95 -10.33 -1.31
N CYS A 116 -0.89 -10.25 -0.52
CA CYS A 116 0.14 -11.28 -0.46
C CYS A 116 -0.33 -12.57 0.25
N ALA A 117 -1.36 -12.50 1.09
CA ALA A 117 -1.92 -13.68 1.75
C ALA A 117 -2.59 -14.64 0.75
N ASP A 118 -3.13 -14.12 -0.35
CA ASP A 118 -3.58 -14.93 -1.48
C ASP A 118 -2.46 -15.11 -2.51
N ARG A 119 -2.09 -16.36 -2.79
CA ARG A 119 -0.97 -16.66 -3.70
C ARG A 119 -1.21 -16.14 -5.12
N SER A 120 -2.43 -16.24 -5.63
CA SER A 120 -2.76 -15.81 -6.99
C SER A 120 -2.69 -14.28 -7.13
N ALA A 121 -3.21 -13.56 -6.13
CA ALA A 121 -3.14 -12.11 -6.08
C ALA A 121 -1.68 -11.63 -5.91
N GLY A 122 -0.92 -12.25 -5.01
CA GLY A 122 0.50 -11.97 -4.81
C GLY A 122 1.32 -12.10 -6.10
N LEU A 123 1.16 -13.23 -6.79
CA LEU A 123 1.89 -13.51 -8.04
C LEU A 123 1.58 -12.48 -9.15
N ALA A 124 0.37 -11.94 -9.20
CA ALA A 124 0.00 -10.94 -10.20
C ALA A 124 0.91 -9.69 -10.20
N PHE A 125 1.53 -9.35 -9.07
CA PHE A 125 2.48 -8.22 -8.97
C PHE A 125 3.92 -8.62 -8.62
N THR A 126 4.19 -9.85 -8.19
CA THR A 126 5.56 -10.31 -7.93
C THR A 126 6.21 -11.10 -9.08
N ASP A 127 5.42 -11.65 -10.01
CA ASP A 127 5.95 -12.48 -11.11
C ASP A 127 6.43 -11.63 -12.31
N VAL A 128 5.88 -10.42 -12.44
CA VAL A 128 6.25 -9.52 -13.53
C VAL A 128 7.45 -8.64 -13.11
N PRO A 129 8.59 -8.70 -13.84
CA PRO A 129 9.85 -8.12 -13.39
C PRO A 129 9.79 -6.64 -13.00
N HIS A 130 9.12 -5.81 -13.82
CA HIS A 130 9.04 -4.37 -13.55
C HIS A 130 8.17 -4.03 -12.33
N ARG A 131 7.19 -4.87 -11.99
CA ARG A 131 6.34 -4.70 -10.80
C ARG A 131 7.06 -5.16 -9.54
N ALA A 132 7.70 -6.33 -9.64
CA ALA A 132 8.54 -6.87 -8.57
C ALA A 132 9.65 -5.89 -8.18
N HIS A 133 10.32 -5.29 -9.17
CA HIS A 133 11.36 -4.28 -8.92
C HIS A 133 10.81 -3.05 -8.17
N LYS A 134 9.64 -2.52 -8.53
CA LYS A 134 9.03 -1.37 -7.83
C LYS A 134 8.74 -1.67 -6.36
N ILE A 135 8.22 -2.87 -6.07
CA ILE A 135 7.95 -3.29 -4.69
C ILE A 135 9.26 -3.45 -3.91
N ALA A 136 10.26 -4.09 -4.52
CA ALA A 136 11.58 -4.23 -3.93
C ALA A 136 12.20 -2.86 -3.57
N SER A 137 12.13 -1.89 -4.49
CA SER A 137 12.60 -0.52 -4.26
C SER A 137 11.81 0.18 -3.15
N MET A 138 10.48 0.07 -3.12
CA MET A 138 9.66 0.61 -2.03
C MET A 138 10.07 0.03 -0.68
N LEU A 139 10.19 -1.30 -0.58
CA LEU A 139 10.54 -1.98 0.66
C LEU A 139 11.91 -1.56 1.16
N LEU A 140 12.92 -1.51 0.29
CA LEU A 140 14.26 -1.04 0.64
C LEU A 140 14.25 0.41 1.10
N LYS A 141 13.53 1.28 0.40
CA LYS A 141 13.36 2.68 0.79
C LYS A 141 12.72 2.80 2.16
N PHE A 142 11.66 2.05 2.43
CA PHE A 142 10.99 2.05 3.73
C PHE A 142 11.93 1.58 4.84
N LEU A 143 12.69 0.50 4.61
CA LEU A 143 13.68 0.01 5.57
C LEU A 143 14.75 1.06 5.85
N ARG A 144 15.31 1.70 4.82
CA ARG A 144 16.33 2.75 4.97
C ARG A 144 15.79 3.97 5.70
N THR A 145 14.62 4.46 5.30
CA THR A 145 14.01 5.64 5.93
C THR A 145 13.64 5.36 7.39
N LEU A 146 13.04 4.20 7.68
CA LEU A 146 12.58 3.87 9.04
C LEU A 146 13.72 3.52 9.99
N CYS A 147 14.78 2.87 9.50
CA CYS A 147 15.98 2.58 10.28
C CYS A 147 16.97 3.74 10.30
N GLY A 148 16.80 4.72 9.41
CA GLY A 148 17.71 5.85 9.22
C GLY A 148 17.64 6.90 10.32
N PRO A 149 18.63 7.81 10.37
CA PRO A 149 18.75 8.84 11.40
C PRO A 149 17.58 9.83 11.37
N GLU A 150 16.98 10.08 10.20
CA GLU A 150 15.87 11.02 10.03
C GLU A 150 14.63 10.57 10.83
N CYS A 151 14.23 9.31 10.68
CA CYS A 151 13.11 8.72 11.42
C CYS A 151 13.41 8.66 12.93
N GLN A 152 14.65 8.33 13.30
CA GLN A 152 15.08 8.30 14.71
C GLN A 152 15.05 9.69 15.36
N ALA A 153 15.52 10.72 14.64
CA ALA A 153 15.52 12.11 15.09
C ALA A 153 14.10 12.72 15.14
N LEU A 154 13.13 12.14 14.44
CA LEU A 154 11.72 12.54 14.40
C LEU A 154 10.98 12.21 15.70
N ASN A 155 11.42 12.82 16.80
CA ASN A 155 10.68 12.87 18.06
C ASN A 155 9.73 14.07 18.05
N VAL A 156 8.49 13.82 17.65
CA VAL A 156 7.38 14.78 17.73
C VAL A 156 6.64 14.57 19.05
N ALA A 157 6.19 15.64 19.69
CA ALA A 157 5.37 15.53 20.89
C ALA A 157 4.06 14.77 20.58
N ASN A 158 3.58 13.94 21.52
CA ASN A 158 2.34 13.17 21.36
C ASN A 158 2.29 12.28 20.08
N ARG A 159 3.38 11.55 19.79
CA ARG A 159 3.47 10.63 18.62
C ARG A 159 2.24 9.72 18.45
N GLU A 160 1.68 9.25 19.56
CA GLU A 160 0.50 8.38 19.55
C GLU A 160 -0.75 9.06 19.01
N LYS A 161 -0.97 10.35 19.31
CA LYS A 161 -2.11 11.11 18.80
C LYS A 161 -2.01 11.34 17.29
N LEU A 162 -0.79 11.40 16.77
CA LEU A 162 -0.52 11.54 15.34
C LEU A 162 -0.56 10.20 14.59
N GLY A 163 -0.77 9.07 15.29
CA GLY A 163 -0.76 7.74 14.67
C GLY A 163 0.63 7.26 14.27
N TRP A 164 1.69 8.00 14.61
CA TRP A 164 3.06 7.66 14.21
C TRP A 164 3.63 6.52 15.05
N ARG A 165 3.65 5.31 14.48
CA ARG A 165 4.18 4.09 15.10
C ARG A 165 5.25 3.46 14.20
N PRO A 166 6.47 4.02 14.15
CA PRO A 166 7.52 3.58 13.21
C PRO A 166 7.88 2.11 13.38
N ARG A 167 7.89 1.60 14.62
CA ARG A 167 8.16 0.18 14.91
C ARG A 167 7.11 -0.75 14.29
N LYS A 168 5.83 -0.36 14.35
CA LYS A 168 4.75 -1.16 13.76
C LYS A 168 4.86 -1.15 12.24
N MET A 169 5.08 0.02 11.66
CA MET A 169 5.21 0.14 10.21
C MET A 169 6.44 -0.60 9.67
N LEU A 170 7.55 -0.59 10.41
CA LEU A 170 8.73 -1.40 10.11
C LEU A 170 8.42 -2.90 10.16
N SER A 171 7.66 -3.35 11.17
CA SER A 171 7.19 -4.73 11.27
C SER A 171 6.34 -5.11 10.05
N ASP A 172 5.31 -4.31 9.73
CA ASP A 172 4.40 -4.53 8.61
C ASP A 172 5.18 -4.54 7.26
N THR A 173 6.20 -3.67 7.12
CA THR A 173 7.11 -3.64 5.96
C THR A 173 7.96 -4.91 5.84
N THR A 174 8.50 -5.39 6.97
CA THR A 174 9.32 -6.60 7.02
C THR A 174 8.47 -7.85 6.74
N GLU A 175 7.24 -7.89 7.23
CA GLU A 175 6.28 -8.95 6.94
C GLU A 175 5.93 -8.99 5.45
N LEU A 176 5.74 -7.83 4.83
CA LEU A 176 5.49 -7.74 3.38
C LEU A 176 6.70 -8.24 2.57
N LEU A 177 7.91 -7.86 2.98
CA LEU A 177 9.15 -8.36 2.38
C LEU A 177 9.23 -9.90 2.42
N LEU A 178 9.00 -10.50 3.59
CA LEU A 178 9.01 -11.95 3.76
C LEU A 178 7.92 -12.63 2.90
N SER A 179 6.74 -12.02 2.82
CA SER A 179 5.63 -12.52 2.00
C SER A 179 5.99 -12.52 0.52
N CYS A 180 6.59 -11.44 0.00
CA CYS A 180 7.03 -11.37 -1.40
C CYS A 180 8.11 -12.41 -1.73
N VAL A 181 9.08 -12.63 -0.84
CA VAL A 181 10.11 -13.67 -1.00
C VAL A 181 9.51 -15.08 -1.01
N GLY A 182 8.49 -15.34 -0.17
CA GLY A 182 7.78 -16.62 -0.16
C GLY A 182 6.93 -16.88 -1.40
N LEU A 183 6.51 -15.83 -2.11
CA LEU A 183 5.70 -15.92 -3.33
C LEU A 183 6.55 -16.18 -4.57
N SER A 184 7.64 -15.44 -4.75
CA SER A 184 8.52 -15.51 -5.93
C SER A 184 9.97 -15.78 -5.54
N ALA A 185 10.50 -16.92 -5.98
CA ALA A 185 11.91 -17.27 -5.79
C ALA A 185 12.87 -16.26 -6.44
N GLY A 186 12.41 -15.53 -7.47
CA GLY A 186 13.16 -14.48 -8.14
C GLY A 186 13.19 -13.14 -7.41
N PHE A 187 12.36 -12.93 -6.39
CA PHE A 187 12.20 -11.63 -5.73
C PHE A 187 13.50 -11.11 -5.10
N VAL A 188 14.36 -12.00 -4.59
CA VAL A 188 15.66 -11.63 -4.01
C VAL A 188 16.56 -10.97 -5.05
N SER A 189 16.53 -11.41 -6.32
CA SER A 189 17.31 -10.78 -7.37
C SER A 189 16.86 -9.34 -7.65
N HIS A 190 15.55 -9.08 -7.56
CA HIS A 190 14.99 -7.73 -7.67
C HIS A 190 15.38 -6.83 -6.49
N LEU A 191 15.47 -7.37 -5.27
CA LEU A 191 15.99 -6.65 -4.10
C LEU A 191 17.46 -6.27 -4.30
N THR A 192 18.31 -7.20 -4.72
CA THR A 192 19.73 -6.91 -4.98
C THR A 192 19.89 -5.87 -6.09
N ALA A 193 19.12 -5.98 -7.18
CA ALA A 193 19.13 -4.99 -8.24
C ALA A 193 18.69 -3.61 -7.71
N ALA A 194 17.58 -3.52 -6.98
CA ALA A 194 17.09 -2.26 -6.42
C ALA A 194 18.08 -1.61 -5.44
N ASP A 195 18.85 -2.39 -4.68
CA ASP A 195 19.89 -1.87 -3.79
C ASP A 195 21.03 -1.18 -4.57
N THR A 196 21.45 -1.77 -5.70
CA THR A 196 22.56 -1.24 -6.51
C THR A 196 22.23 0.06 -7.26
N TYR A 197 20.97 0.30 -7.63
CA TYR A 197 20.57 1.49 -8.40
C TYR A 197 20.41 2.76 -7.54
N GLU A 198 20.15 2.64 -6.24
CA GLU A 198 19.97 3.80 -5.35
C GLU A 198 21.26 4.33 -4.69
N LEU A 199 22.43 3.80 -5.05
CA LEU A 199 23.72 4.39 -4.70
C LEU A 199 24.12 5.58 -5.61
N GLY A 200 23.30 5.87 -6.64
CA GLY A 200 23.33 7.15 -7.36
C GLY A 200 22.34 8.14 -6.75
N PRO A 201 22.64 9.45 -6.70
CA PRO A 201 21.70 10.43 -6.20
C PRO A 201 20.44 10.35 -7.05
N LEU A 202 19.31 10.09 -6.40
CA LEU A 202 17.98 10.13 -7.02
C LEU A 202 17.73 11.57 -7.49
N CYS A 203 17.99 11.82 -8.77
CA CYS A 203 17.48 12.98 -9.52
C CYS A 203 16.07 12.69 -10.03
#